data_AF-A0A455T0J3-F1
#
_entry.id   AF-A0A455T0J3-F1
#
_cell.length_a   1.000
_cell.length_b   1.000
_cell.length_c   1.000
_cell.angle_alpha   90.00
_cell.angle_beta   90.00
_cell.angle_gamma   90.00
#
_symmetry.space_group_name_H-M   'P 1'
#
loop_
_entity.id
_entity.type
_entity.pdbx_description
1 polymer ?
#
loop_
_entity_poly.entity_id
_entity_poly.type
_entity_poly.pdbx_seq_one_letter_code
_entity_poly.pdbx_strand_id
1 'polypeptide(L)'
;MNLLLRAVSAIYTVDELFQWLCYAFIEHFQIELIEFWTPLLTPARTSVLHLRTMLPRDPNLPEQITYNEQMLLIAQRLAFEQRPIQTFSIEMLFPPQQVSLLHQYACHYCLGGFMSSPVLLPAPPATPGPQEPLPFALTYLFFTSYPPQADLQHAITTLLRQAVGLATQRGLLLPLPTSPSATPGPNMTVPGTVLASMRTPGPGHQSQPVPLTALIPRRKEDAELLTSENPFARSAAISDKRARRLHAAIDGVQSIAELVHSTGMELADVLAALHILVKMRRVELVDPDGRPVSAERLFES
;
A
#
# COMPACT_ATOMS: atom_id res chain seq x y z
N MET A 1 12.25 20.52 6.77
CA MET A 1 10.83 20.63 7.18
C MET A 1 9.91 21.13 6.06
N ASN A 2 10.25 22.21 5.33
CA ASN A 2 9.41 22.72 4.24
C ASN A 2 9.13 21.72 3.10
N LEU A 3 10.09 20.83 2.78
CA LEU A 3 9.90 19.83 1.72
C LEU A 3 8.83 18.79 2.07
N LEU A 4 8.86 18.22 3.28
CA LEU A 4 7.87 17.24 3.74
C LEU A 4 6.46 17.85 3.76
N LEU A 5 6.31 19.07 4.30
CA LEU A 5 5.03 19.78 4.32
C LEU A 5 4.46 20.01 2.91
N ARG A 6 5.34 20.36 1.96
CA ARG A 6 4.96 20.57 0.56
C ARG A 6 4.60 19.25 -0.11
N ALA A 7 5.39 18.19 0.07
CA ALA A 7 5.14 16.88 -0.53
C ALA A 7 3.83 16.26 -0.04
N VAL A 8 3.59 16.28 1.28
CA VAL A 8 2.35 15.81 1.90
C VAL A 8 1.11 16.56 1.35
N SER A 9 1.30 17.72 0.72
CA SER A 9 0.18 18.43 0.11
C SER A 9 -0.39 17.83 -1.18
N ALA A 10 0.42 17.04 -1.87
CA ALA A 10 0.07 16.38 -3.13
C ALA A 10 -0.14 14.86 -2.97
N ILE A 11 0.03 14.31 -1.76
CA ILE A 11 -0.09 12.88 -1.47
C ILE A 11 -1.53 12.55 -1.05
N TYR A 12 -2.08 11.49 -1.64
CA TYR A 12 -3.47 11.04 -1.45
C TYR A 12 -3.58 9.78 -0.58
N THR A 13 -2.53 8.96 -0.50
CA THR A 13 -2.53 7.72 0.29
C THR A 13 -1.37 7.65 1.28
N VAL A 14 -1.51 6.84 2.33
CA VAL A 14 -0.40 6.59 3.27
C VAL A 14 0.75 5.83 2.62
N ASP A 15 0.46 4.95 1.66
CA ASP A 15 1.45 4.16 0.94
C ASP A 15 2.30 5.05 0.02
N GLU A 16 1.69 6.04 -0.65
CA GLU A 16 2.41 7.10 -1.38
C GLU A 16 3.33 7.91 -0.47
N LEU A 17 2.88 8.26 0.75
CA LEU A 17 3.73 8.96 1.71
C LEU A 17 4.94 8.11 2.11
N PHE A 18 4.71 6.84 2.42
CA PHE A 18 5.78 5.91 2.74
C PHE A 18 6.79 5.77 1.60
N GLN A 19 6.31 5.67 0.37
CA GLN A 19 7.19 5.62 -0.79
C GLN A 19 7.97 6.93 -1.00
N TRP A 20 7.30 8.08 -0.87
CA TRP A 20 7.97 9.38 -0.94
C TRP A 20 9.07 9.52 0.12
N LEU A 21 8.80 9.06 1.35
CA LEU A 21 9.80 9.04 2.42
C LEU A 21 10.99 8.16 2.06
N CYS A 22 10.77 6.98 1.47
CA CYS A 22 11.86 6.12 1.00
C CYS A 22 12.75 6.86 -0.01
N TYR A 23 12.17 7.52 -1.02
CA TYR A 23 12.94 8.30 -1.99
C TYR A 23 13.76 9.41 -1.30
N ALA A 24 13.11 10.21 -0.45
CA ALA A 24 13.78 11.29 0.26
C ALA A 24 14.93 10.79 1.15
N PHE A 25 14.75 9.63 1.79
CA PHE A 25 15.77 9.02 2.64
C PHE A 25 16.95 8.48 1.84
N ILE A 26 16.73 7.81 0.71
CA ILE A 26 17.81 7.32 -0.16
C ILE A 26 18.63 8.50 -0.73
N GLU A 27 17.96 9.56 -1.16
CA GLU A 27 18.61 10.74 -1.73
C GLU A 27 19.44 11.50 -0.70
N HIS A 28 18.93 11.69 0.52
CA HIS A 28 19.56 12.56 1.51
C HIS A 28 20.46 11.85 2.52
N PHE A 29 20.27 10.56 2.76
CA PHE A 29 20.95 9.85 3.87
C PHE A 29 21.86 8.71 3.43
N GLN A 30 22.09 8.53 2.12
CA GLN A 30 22.94 7.46 1.59
C GLN A 30 22.53 6.07 2.07
N ILE A 31 21.22 5.81 2.05
CA ILE A 31 20.64 4.52 2.39
C ILE A 31 20.54 3.69 1.11
N GLU A 32 20.96 2.44 1.18
CA GLU A 32 21.05 1.51 0.05
C GLU A 32 19.75 0.72 -0.16
N LEU A 33 19.03 0.40 0.91
CA LEU A 33 17.73 -0.28 0.87
C LEU A 33 16.86 0.17 2.05
N ILE A 34 15.58 0.38 1.80
CA ILE A 34 14.58 0.75 2.81
C ILE A 34 13.41 -0.21 2.73
N GLU A 35 12.94 -0.69 3.88
CA GLU A 35 11.72 -1.48 3.99
C GLU A 35 10.85 -0.96 5.14
N PHE A 36 9.56 -0.80 4.87
CA PHE A 36 8.54 -0.47 5.87
C PHE A 36 7.51 -1.59 5.98
N TRP A 37 7.36 -2.09 7.20
CA TRP A 37 6.50 -3.19 7.56
C TRP A 37 5.42 -2.71 8.52
N THR A 38 4.18 -3.15 8.31
CA THR A 38 3.04 -2.81 9.18
C THR A 38 2.26 -4.08 9.51
N PRO A 39 1.61 -4.17 10.69
CA PRO A 39 0.74 -5.29 10.98
C PRO A 39 -0.46 -5.29 10.03
N LEU A 40 -0.88 -6.49 9.66
CA LEU A 40 -2.05 -6.79 8.84
C LEU A 40 -2.83 -7.91 9.52
N LEU A 41 -4.15 -7.75 9.62
CA LEU A 41 -5.01 -8.78 10.20
C LEU A 41 -5.40 -9.76 9.10
N THR A 42 -5.06 -11.03 9.28
CA THR A 42 -5.50 -12.09 8.37
C THR A 42 -6.98 -12.42 8.61
N PRO A 43 -7.65 -13.12 7.68
CA PRO A 43 -9.00 -13.65 7.91
C PRO A 43 -9.11 -14.55 9.16
N ALA A 44 -8.00 -15.18 9.56
CA ALA A 44 -7.90 -15.97 10.80
C ALA A 44 -7.78 -15.11 12.07
N ARG A 45 -7.86 -13.77 11.95
CA ARG A 45 -7.64 -12.78 13.01
C ARG A 45 -6.25 -12.87 13.65
N THR A 46 -5.27 -13.37 12.90
CA THR A 46 -3.86 -13.32 13.31
C THR A 46 -3.21 -12.08 12.73
N SER A 47 -2.41 -11.38 13.53
CA SER A 47 -1.61 -10.25 13.06
C SER A 47 -0.33 -10.79 12.42
N VAL A 48 -0.13 -10.46 11.14
CA VAL A 48 1.10 -10.77 10.41
C VAL A 48 1.72 -9.46 9.94
N LEU A 49 3.06 -9.39 9.91
CA LEU A 49 3.71 -8.23 9.29
C LEU A 49 3.58 -8.31 7.78
N HIS A 50 3.19 -7.18 7.19
CA HIS A 50 3.06 -6.99 5.76
C HIS A 50 4.00 -5.86 5.32
N LEU A 51 4.79 -6.13 4.28
CA LEU A 51 5.67 -5.15 3.67
C LEU A 51 4.81 -4.13 2.89
N ARG A 52 4.80 -2.88 3.33
CA ARG A 52 4.03 -1.78 2.71
C ARG A 52 4.79 -1.10 1.60
N THR A 53 6.06 -0.83 1.82
CA THR A 53 6.93 -0.26 0.79
C THR A 53 8.33 -0.80 0.95
N MET A 54 9.00 -0.96 -0.18
CA MET A 54 10.41 -1.30 -0.27
C MET A 54 11.00 -0.51 -1.42
N LEU A 55 12.16 0.09 -1.19
CA LEU A 55 12.86 0.85 -2.21
C LEU A 55 14.36 0.59 -2.10
N PRO A 56 14.98 -0.02 -3.11
CA PRO A 56 16.42 -0.10 -3.22
C PRO A 56 16.96 1.16 -3.90
N ARG A 57 18.19 1.54 -3.55
CA ARG A 57 18.93 2.60 -4.24
C ARG A 57 19.38 2.13 -5.62
N ASP A 58 19.90 0.92 -5.71
CA ASP A 58 20.21 0.26 -6.98
C ASP A 58 18.96 -0.50 -7.47
N PRO A 59 18.32 -0.08 -8.57
CA PRO A 59 17.15 -0.78 -9.11
C PRO A 59 17.47 -2.19 -9.62
N ASN A 60 18.75 -2.55 -9.76
CA ASN A 60 19.18 -3.89 -10.15
C ASN A 60 19.34 -4.84 -8.97
N LEU A 61 19.03 -4.40 -7.74
CA LEU A 61 19.10 -5.24 -6.56
C LEU A 61 18.16 -6.46 -6.72
N PRO A 62 18.67 -7.70 -6.68
CA PRO A 62 17.85 -8.89 -6.87
C PRO A 62 16.76 -9.02 -5.82
N GLU A 63 15.57 -9.47 -6.24
CA GLU A 63 14.43 -9.64 -5.34
C GLU A 63 14.73 -10.60 -4.17
N GLN A 64 15.62 -11.58 -4.36
CA GLN A 64 16.02 -12.50 -3.29
C GLN A 64 16.70 -11.79 -2.11
N ILE A 65 17.30 -10.61 -2.35
CA ILE A 65 17.94 -9.80 -1.32
C ILE A 65 16.91 -8.90 -0.63
N THR A 66 15.98 -8.31 -1.38
CA THR A 66 15.01 -7.32 -0.89
C THR A 66 13.77 -7.92 -0.22
N TYR A 67 13.43 -9.17 -0.54
CA TYR A 67 12.26 -9.81 0.05
C TYR A 67 12.55 -11.29 0.30
N ASN A 68 12.96 -11.58 1.53
CA ASN A 68 13.20 -12.94 1.99
C ASN A 68 12.69 -13.14 3.42
N GLU A 69 12.60 -14.41 3.81
CA GLU A 69 12.12 -14.83 5.12
C GLU A 69 12.96 -14.23 6.27
N GLN A 70 14.27 -14.05 6.08
CA GLN A 70 15.13 -13.47 7.10
C GLN A 70 14.80 -12.00 7.40
N MET A 71 14.52 -11.19 6.37
CA MET A 71 14.04 -9.81 6.56
C MET A 71 12.75 -9.76 7.37
N LEU A 72 11.80 -10.64 7.02
CA LEU A 72 10.53 -10.76 7.75
C LEU A 72 10.76 -11.15 9.22
N LEU A 73 11.64 -12.12 9.50
CA LEU A 73 11.96 -12.54 10.87
C LEU A 73 12.58 -11.40 11.69
N ILE A 74 13.50 -10.62 11.09
CA ILE A 74 14.10 -9.45 11.73
C ILE A 74 13.02 -8.39 12.02
N ALA A 75 12.16 -8.10 11.04
CA ALA A 75 11.06 -7.15 11.21
C ALA A 75 10.07 -7.61 12.29
N GLN A 76 9.71 -8.89 12.31
CA GLN A 76 8.81 -9.48 13.32
C GLN A 76 9.40 -9.36 14.71
N ARG A 77 10.70 -9.66 14.86
CA ARG A 77 11.41 -9.50 16.12
C ARG A 77 11.38 -8.06 16.61
N LEU A 78 11.70 -7.09 15.75
CA LEU A 78 11.68 -5.66 16.12
C LEU A 78 10.27 -5.18 16.47
N ALA A 79 9.25 -5.64 15.74
CA ALA A 79 7.86 -5.33 16.03
C ALA A 79 7.41 -5.90 17.39
N PHE A 80 7.80 -7.14 17.69
CA PHE A 80 7.47 -7.81 18.94
C PHE A 80 8.19 -7.18 20.14
N GLU A 81 9.49 -6.92 20.01
CA GLU A 81 10.30 -6.32 21.07
C GLU A 81 10.00 -4.81 21.25
N GLN A 82 9.28 -4.18 20.32
CA GLN A 82 8.94 -2.74 20.28
C GLN A 82 10.14 -1.84 20.57
N ARG A 83 11.31 -2.23 20.07
CA ARG A 83 12.55 -1.56 20.42
C ARG A 83 12.65 -0.19 19.74
N PRO A 84 13.30 0.78 20.41
CA PRO A 84 13.73 1.99 19.74
C PRO A 84 14.71 1.64 18.61
N ILE A 85 15.07 2.66 17.84
CA ILE A 85 16.03 2.52 16.74
C ILE A 85 17.35 1.88 17.23
N GLN A 86 17.78 0.83 16.54
CA GLN A 86 19.00 0.06 16.84
C GLN A 86 19.78 -0.20 15.56
N THR A 87 21.10 -0.20 15.68
CA THR A 87 22.03 -0.52 14.60
C THR A 87 22.63 -1.89 14.82
N PHE A 88 22.66 -2.70 13.77
CA PHE A 88 23.28 -4.01 13.75
C PHE A 88 24.21 -4.10 12.55
N SER A 89 25.31 -4.83 12.68
CA SER A 89 26.06 -5.27 11.50
C SER A 89 25.30 -6.44 10.86
N ILE A 90 25.33 -6.53 9.53
CA ILE A 90 24.59 -7.58 8.81
C ILE A 90 25.10 -8.98 9.15
N GLU A 91 26.38 -9.11 9.53
CA GLU A 91 27.02 -10.36 9.92
C GLU A 91 26.40 -10.97 11.19
N MET A 92 25.79 -10.14 12.04
CA MET A 92 25.07 -10.62 13.23
C MET A 92 23.61 -11.01 12.94
N LEU A 93 23.05 -10.56 11.82
CA LEU A 93 21.64 -10.71 11.49
C LEU A 93 21.37 -11.78 10.43
N PHE A 94 22.32 -12.01 9.53
CA PHE A 94 22.11 -12.81 8.33
C PHE A 94 23.09 -13.99 8.24
N PRO A 95 22.69 -15.11 7.59
CA PRO A 95 23.61 -16.20 7.28
C PRO A 95 24.76 -15.75 6.36
N PRO A 96 25.94 -16.39 6.40
CA PRO A 96 27.13 -15.97 5.64
C PRO A 96 26.93 -15.81 4.12
N GLN A 97 26.08 -16.65 3.52
CA GLN A 97 25.76 -16.57 2.09
C GLN A 97 25.01 -15.27 1.76
N GLN A 98 24.03 -14.91 2.59
CA GLN A 98 23.24 -13.70 2.42
C GLN A 98 24.05 -12.44 2.78
N VAL A 99 24.93 -12.54 3.78
CA VAL A 99 25.91 -11.49 4.10
C VAL A 99 26.77 -11.18 2.88
N SER A 100 27.29 -12.20 2.19
CA SER A 100 28.11 -12.02 0.99
C SER A 100 27.35 -11.31 -0.13
N LEU A 101 26.06 -11.62 -0.32
CA LEU A 101 25.20 -10.93 -1.28
C LEU A 101 24.95 -9.48 -0.88
N LEU A 102 24.59 -9.22 0.38
CA LEU A 102 24.36 -7.85 0.89
C LEU A 102 25.61 -6.97 0.76
N HIS A 103 26.81 -7.51 1.01
CA HIS A 103 28.08 -6.79 0.79
C HIS A 103 28.30 -6.39 -0.68
N GLN A 104 27.87 -7.20 -1.65
CA GLN A 104 28.00 -6.86 -3.07
C GLN A 104 27.21 -5.61 -3.45
N TYR A 105 26.13 -5.33 -2.73
CA TYR A 105 25.29 -4.14 -2.91
C TYR A 105 25.50 -3.10 -1.79
N ALA A 106 26.69 -3.10 -1.19
CA ALA A 106 27.12 -2.15 -0.17
C ALA A 106 26.16 -2.03 1.03
N CYS A 107 25.41 -3.08 1.36
CA CYS A 107 24.55 -3.14 2.53
C CYS A 107 25.33 -3.79 3.68
N HIS A 108 26.00 -3.01 4.52
CA HIS A 108 26.89 -3.51 5.59
C HIS A 108 26.30 -3.41 6.99
N TYR A 109 25.39 -2.46 7.19
CA TYR A 109 24.74 -2.22 8.46
C TYR A 109 23.24 -2.13 8.25
N CYS A 110 22.48 -2.67 9.21
CA CYS A 110 21.04 -2.55 9.27
C CYS A 110 20.65 -1.67 10.47
N LEU A 111 19.94 -0.59 10.17
CA LEU A 111 19.32 0.29 11.13
C LEU A 111 17.83 -0.04 11.18
N GLY A 112 17.39 -0.67 12.27
CA GLY A 112 16.02 -1.13 12.44
C GLY A 112 15.34 -0.48 13.63
N GLY A 113 14.03 -0.29 13.58
CA GLY A 113 13.28 0.21 14.72
C GLY A 113 11.78 0.04 14.59
N PHE A 114 11.08 0.26 15.70
CA PHE A 114 9.63 0.22 15.78
C PHE A 114 9.08 1.59 16.20
N MET A 115 7.95 1.97 15.60
CA MET A 115 7.19 3.16 15.95
C MET A 115 5.70 2.84 15.95
N SER A 116 4.98 3.34 16.96
CA SER A 116 3.52 3.26 17.03
C SER A 116 2.92 4.64 17.30
N SER A 117 1.64 4.80 16.95
CA SER A 117 0.87 6.03 17.15
C SER A 117 -0.60 5.66 17.41
N PRO A 118 -1.34 6.40 18.25
CA PRO A 118 -2.75 6.13 18.55
C PRO A 118 -3.69 6.61 17.42
N VAL A 119 -3.34 6.25 16.19
CA VAL A 119 -4.12 6.48 14.97
C VAL A 119 -4.27 5.15 14.27
N LEU A 120 -5.24 5.02 13.38
CA LEU A 120 -5.45 3.80 12.62
C LEU A 120 -4.83 3.94 11.22
N LEU A 121 -4.17 2.86 10.79
CA LEU A 121 -3.62 2.70 9.46
C LEU A 121 -4.71 2.09 8.55
N PRO A 122 -5.02 2.71 7.41
CA PRO A 122 -5.93 2.12 6.44
C PRO A 122 -5.35 0.82 5.87
N ALA A 123 -6.23 -0.10 5.48
CA ALA A 123 -5.85 -1.34 4.83
C ALA A 123 -5.08 -1.08 3.52
N PRO A 124 -4.12 -1.94 3.13
CA PRO A 124 -3.49 -1.84 1.81
C PRO A 124 -4.55 -2.05 0.70
N PRO A 125 -4.44 -1.35 -0.44
CA PRO A 125 -5.42 -1.46 -1.53
C PRO A 125 -5.44 -2.84 -2.19
N ALA A 126 -4.31 -3.56 -2.18
CA ALA A 126 -4.17 -4.85 -2.86
C ALA A 126 -4.76 -6.06 -2.10
N THR A 127 -5.36 -5.83 -0.93
CA THR A 127 -5.79 -6.93 -0.05
C THR A 127 -7.27 -7.29 -0.27
N PRO A 128 -7.60 -8.54 -0.62
CA PRO A 128 -8.97 -8.93 -0.90
C PRO A 128 -9.83 -8.96 0.37
N GLY A 129 -11.00 -8.31 0.31
CA GLY A 129 -12.04 -8.37 1.34
C GLY A 129 -12.14 -7.12 2.23
N PRO A 130 -13.22 -7.01 3.03
CA PRO A 130 -13.38 -5.92 3.98
C PRO A 130 -12.32 -6.05 5.07
N GLN A 131 -11.40 -5.10 5.13
CA GLN A 131 -10.36 -5.06 6.15
C GLN A 131 -10.66 -3.98 7.18
N GLU A 132 -10.56 -4.37 8.45
CA GLU A 132 -10.66 -3.44 9.56
C GLU A 132 -9.34 -2.63 9.65
N PRO A 133 -9.43 -1.30 9.79
CA PRO A 133 -8.24 -0.48 9.99
C PRO A 133 -7.58 -0.84 11.33
N LEU A 134 -6.25 -0.94 11.34
CA LEU A 134 -5.48 -1.39 12.51
C LEU A 134 -4.77 -0.23 13.19
N PRO A 135 -4.49 -0.30 14.51
CA PRO A 135 -3.60 0.66 15.16
C PRO A 135 -2.28 0.81 14.40
N PHE A 136 -1.88 2.06 14.18
CA PHE A 136 -0.67 2.39 13.45
C PHE A 136 0.54 1.84 14.20
N ALA A 137 1.22 0.92 13.54
CA ALA A 137 2.50 0.37 13.94
C ALA A 137 3.36 0.23 12.68
N LEU A 138 4.59 0.75 12.76
CA LEU A 138 5.56 0.76 11.68
C LEU A 138 6.87 0.17 12.20
N THR A 139 7.28 -0.94 11.60
CA THR A 139 8.64 -1.44 11.70
C THR A 139 9.38 -1.01 10.45
N TYR A 140 10.55 -0.41 10.61
CA TYR A 140 11.37 0.03 9.49
C TYR A 140 12.75 -0.61 9.55
N LEU A 141 13.31 -0.92 8.38
CA LEU A 141 14.68 -1.39 8.19
C LEU A 141 15.36 -0.49 7.16
N PHE A 142 16.53 0.04 7.50
CA PHE A 142 17.37 0.84 6.62
C PHE A 142 18.75 0.19 6.51
N PHE A 143 19.19 -0.11 5.29
CA PHE A 143 20.49 -0.71 5.03
C PHE A 143 21.49 0.33 4.53
N THR A 144 22.69 0.34 5.09
CA THR A 144 23.69 1.38 4.84
C THR A 144 25.07 0.77 4.64
N SER A 145 25.93 1.45 3.86
CA SER A 145 27.31 1.00 3.60
C SER A 145 28.28 1.30 4.74
N TYR A 146 27.93 2.26 5.59
CA TYR A 146 28.75 2.74 6.70
C TYR A 146 27.96 2.70 8.00
N PRO A 147 28.64 2.59 9.16
CA PRO A 147 27.95 2.62 10.45
C PRO A 147 27.11 3.90 10.59
N PRO A 148 25.78 3.80 10.76
CA PRO A 148 24.92 4.97 10.85
C PRO A 148 25.23 5.79 12.11
N GLN A 149 25.59 7.06 11.91
CA GLN A 149 25.86 8.01 12.99
C GLN A 149 24.59 8.29 13.81
N ALA A 150 24.74 8.61 15.10
CA ALA A 150 23.61 8.90 15.99
C ALA A 150 22.70 10.02 15.45
N ASP A 151 23.28 11.02 14.81
CA ASP A 151 22.55 12.14 14.20
C ASP A 151 21.61 11.68 13.08
N LEU A 152 22.06 10.72 12.25
CA LEU A 152 21.23 10.12 11.21
C LEU A 152 20.04 9.38 11.81
N GLN A 153 20.27 8.59 12.87
CA GLN A 153 19.22 7.84 13.56
C GLN A 153 18.16 8.78 14.14
N HIS A 154 18.62 9.88 14.75
CA HIS A 154 17.74 10.92 15.28
C HIS A 154 16.96 11.64 14.18
N ALA A 155 17.60 11.97 13.06
CA ALA A 155 16.98 12.61 11.92
C ALA A 155 15.87 11.74 11.31
N ILE A 156 16.15 10.46 11.04
CA ILE A 156 15.17 9.49 10.54
C ILE A 156 13.97 9.38 11.48
N THR A 157 14.23 9.17 12.78
CA THR A 157 13.16 9.03 13.78
C THR A 157 12.28 10.28 13.84
N THR A 158 12.91 11.46 13.79
CA THR A 158 12.20 12.74 13.81
C THR A 158 11.35 12.94 12.56
N LEU A 159 11.90 12.64 11.38
CA LEU A 159 11.20 12.77 10.10
C LEU A 159 10.03 11.78 10.00
N LEU A 160 10.20 10.54 10.44
CA LEU A 160 9.12 9.55 10.50
C LEU A 160 7.98 10.00 11.42
N ARG A 161 8.29 10.49 12.63
CA ARG A 161 7.28 11.03 13.55
C ARG A 161 6.54 12.23 12.98
N GLN A 162 7.28 13.16 12.37
CA GLN A 162 6.69 14.33 11.71
C GLN A 162 5.78 13.91 10.55
N ALA A 163 6.20 12.94 9.74
CA ALA A 163 5.41 12.45 8.63
C ALA A 163 4.10 11.81 9.10
N VAL A 164 4.14 10.99 10.16
CA VAL A 164 2.92 10.42 10.78
C VAL A 164 2.01 11.51 11.33
N GLY A 165 2.55 12.52 11.99
CA GLY A 165 1.78 13.67 12.48
C GLY A 165 1.08 14.42 11.36
N LEU A 166 1.79 14.68 10.25
CA LEU A 166 1.22 15.36 9.08
C LEU A 166 0.21 14.49 8.33
N ALA A 167 0.47 13.19 8.20
CA ALA A 167 -0.46 12.23 7.60
C ALA A 167 -1.78 12.18 8.38
N THR A 168 -1.70 12.21 9.71
CA THR A 168 -2.86 12.28 10.59
C THR A 168 -3.65 13.57 10.37
N GLN A 169 -2.97 14.72 10.33
CA GLN A 169 -3.61 16.02 10.10
C GLN A 169 -4.29 16.12 8.73
N ARG A 170 -3.80 15.38 7.73
CA ARG A 170 -4.34 15.32 6.37
C ARG A 170 -5.44 14.28 6.18
N GLY A 171 -5.73 13.46 7.20
CA GLY A 171 -6.69 12.37 7.09
C GLY A 171 -6.18 11.17 6.28
N LEU A 172 -4.88 11.06 6.03
CA LEU A 172 -4.26 9.87 5.45
C LEU A 172 -4.23 8.70 6.44
N LEU A 173 -4.24 9.03 7.74
CA LEU A 173 -4.43 8.09 8.86
C LEU A 173 -5.76 8.41 9.53
N LEU A 174 -6.47 7.38 9.98
CA LEU A 174 -7.80 7.56 10.57
C LEU A 174 -7.66 7.82 12.08
N PRO A 175 -8.45 8.72 12.68
CA PRO A 175 -8.44 8.90 14.12
C PRO A 175 -8.95 7.64 14.82
N LEU A 176 -8.32 7.25 15.93
CA LEU A 176 -8.86 6.19 16.78
C LEU A 176 -10.23 6.66 17.31
N PRO A 177 -11.31 5.86 17.21
CA PRO A 177 -12.59 6.23 17.81
C PRO A 177 -12.38 6.34 19.31
N THR A 178 -12.26 7.57 19.81
CA THR A 178 -12.31 7.84 21.23
C THR A 178 -13.70 7.42 21.66
N SER A 179 -13.83 6.27 22.34
CA SER A 179 -15.06 5.91 23.02
C SER A 179 -15.55 7.16 23.73
N PRO A 180 -16.77 7.67 23.44
CA PRO A 180 -17.28 8.83 24.12
C PRO A 180 -17.38 8.46 25.60
N SER A 181 -16.39 8.91 26.37
CA SER A 181 -16.37 8.74 27.82
C SER A 181 -17.60 9.43 28.35
N ALA A 182 -18.52 8.60 28.84
CA ALA A 182 -19.58 8.88 29.77
C ALA A 182 -19.42 10.24 30.48
N THR A 183 -20.26 11.20 30.10
CA THR A 183 -20.68 12.24 31.04
C THR A 183 -21.29 11.53 32.27
N PRO A 184 -20.79 11.76 33.49
CA PRO A 184 -21.49 11.35 34.70
C PRO A 184 -22.66 12.32 34.89
N GLY A 185 -23.79 12.02 34.25
CA GLY A 185 -25.07 12.65 34.56
C GLY A 185 -25.75 11.88 35.70
N PRO A 186 -26.17 12.54 36.80
CA PRO A 186 -26.96 11.88 37.82
C PRO A 186 -28.40 11.71 37.34
N ASN A 187 -28.92 10.47 37.46
CA ASN A 187 -30.32 10.06 37.57
C ASN A 187 -31.38 10.81 36.74
N MET A 188 -32.02 10.10 35.80
CA MET A 188 -33.49 9.99 35.84
C MET A 188 -34.01 8.75 35.08
N THR A 189 -34.79 8.01 35.83
CA THR A 189 -35.56 6.81 35.53
C THR A 189 -36.61 7.04 34.45
N VAL A 190 -36.69 6.17 33.43
CA VAL A 190 -37.97 5.75 32.79
C VAL A 190 -37.83 4.34 32.21
N PRO A 191 -38.76 3.40 32.50
CA PRO A 191 -38.85 2.11 31.82
C PRO A 191 -39.78 2.21 30.60
N GLY A 192 -39.31 1.78 29.43
CA GLY A 192 -40.06 1.84 28.18
C GLY A 192 -39.74 0.69 27.25
N THR A 193 -40.51 -0.39 27.39
CA THR A 193 -40.59 -1.58 26.56
C THR A 193 -40.85 -1.25 25.08
N VAL A 194 -39.98 -1.69 24.16
CA VAL A 194 -40.41 -1.98 22.79
C VAL A 194 -39.65 -3.17 22.22
N LEU A 195 -40.45 -4.07 21.66
CA LEU A 195 -40.11 -5.41 21.21
C LEU A 195 -39.08 -5.45 20.07
N ALA A 196 -38.26 -6.50 20.14
CA ALA A 196 -37.39 -7.00 19.10
C ALA A 196 -38.14 -7.16 17.77
N SER A 197 -37.66 -6.49 16.73
CA SER A 197 -37.99 -6.82 15.34
C SER A 197 -36.87 -7.70 14.79
N MET A 198 -37.05 -9.01 14.93
CA MET A 198 -36.33 -10.02 14.17
C MET A 198 -36.63 -9.80 12.68
N ARG A 199 -35.64 -9.34 11.92
CA ARG A 199 -35.64 -9.47 10.46
C ARG A 199 -34.74 -10.62 10.06
N THR A 200 -35.40 -11.59 9.46
CA THR A 200 -34.92 -12.82 8.83
C THR A 200 -33.88 -12.55 7.74
N PRO A 201 -32.83 -13.39 7.62
CA PRO A 201 -31.95 -13.40 6.46
C PRO A 201 -32.67 -14.05 5.27
N GLY A 202 -32.77 -13.32 4.17
CA GLY A 202 -33.35 -13.81 2.91
C GLY A 202 -32.45 -14.82 2.19
N PRO A 203 -33.01 -15.74 1.39
CA PRO A 203 -32.26 -16.77 0.69
C PRO A 203 -31.51 -16.22 -0.54
N GLY A 204 -30.40 -16.88 -0.87
CA GLY A 204 -29.38 -16.45 -1.82
C GLY A 204 -29.91 -16.04 -3.20
N HIS A 205 -29.48 -14.86 -3.64
CA HIS A 205 -29.48 -14.49 -5.05
C HIS A 205 -28.35 -15.24 -5.73
N GLN A 206 -28.72 -16.20 -6.58
CA GLN A 206 -27.82 -16.71 -7.61
C GLN A 206 -27.51 -15.55 -8.56
N SER A 207 -26.27 -15.06 -8.49
CA SER A 207 -25.77 -14.00 -9.36
C SER A 207 -25.90 -14.44 -10.82
N GLN A 208 -26.81 -13.81 -11.56
CA GLN A 208 -26.83 -13.94 -13.01
C GLN A 208 -25.47 -13.47 -13.56
N PRO A 209 -24.93 -14.14 -14.59
CA PRO A 209 -23.67 -13.73 -15.19
C PRO A 209 -23.81 -12.32 -15.77
N VAL A 210 -23.03 -11.39 -15.24
CA VAL A 210 -22.98 -10.00 -15.73
C VAL A 210 -22.39 -10.02 -17.15
N PRO A 211 -23.07 -9.42 -18.14
CA PRO A 211 -22.56 -9.38 -19.51
C PRO A 211 -21.25 -8.59 -19.57
N LEU A 212 -20.29 -9.07 -20.36
CA LEU A 212 -18.97 -8.46 -20.53
C LEU A 212 -19.04 -6.95 -20.84
N THR A 213 -20.01 -6.54 -21.65
CA THR A 213 -20.19 -5.14 -22.06
C THR A 213 -20.58 -4.20 -20.93
N ALA A 214 -21.08 -4.73 -19.80
CA ALA A 214 -21.48 -3.96 -18.63
C ALA A 214 -20.35 -3.78 -17.60
N LEU A 215 -19.18 -4.40 -17.82
CA LEU A 215 -18.04 -4.24 -16.94
C LEU A 215 -17.46 -2.82 -17.06
N ILE A 216 -16.98 -2.29 -15.94
CA ILE A 216 -16.36 -0.97 -15.83
C ILE A 216 -14.86 -1.17 -15.59
N PRO A 217 -14.00 -0.86 -16.57
CA PRO A 217 -12.57 -0.87 -16.34
C PRO A 217 -12.16 0.30 -15.45
N ARG A 218 -11.31 0.03 -14.45
CA ARG A 218 -10.70 1.03 -13.56
C ARG A 218 -9.19 1.00 -13.70
N ARG A 219 -8.57 2.18 -13.82
CA ARG A 219 -7.11 2.30 -13.81
C ARG A 219 -6.58 1.93 -12.42
N LYS A 220 -5.50 1.17 -12.38
CA LYS A 220 -4.70 1.00 -11.17
C LYS A 220 -3.71 2.16 -11.09
N GLU A 221 -4.08 3.17 -10.30
CA GLU A 221 -3.34 4.42 -10.16
C GLU A 221 -1.90 4.25 -9.64
N ASP A 222 -1.63 3.11 -8.97
CA ASP A 222 -0.32 2.76 -8.38
C ASP A 222 0.87 2.80 -9.35
N ALA A 223 0.63 2.69 -10.66
CA ALA A 223 1.72 2.55 -11.64
C ALA A 223 2.00 3.80 -12.49
N GLU A 224 1.17 4.85 -12.41
CA GLU A 224 1.36 6.10 -13.18
C GLU A 224 1.61 7.33 -12.31
N LEU A 225 1.01 7.43 -11.11
CA LEU A 225 1.20 8.56 -10.19
C LEU A 225 2.67 8.72 -9.75
N LEU A 226 3.43 7.62 -9.72
CA LEU A 226 4.87 7.64 -9.42
C LEU A 226 5.75 8.12 -10.58
N THR A 227 5.19 8.26 -11.79
CA THR A 227 5.94 8.59 -13.00
C THR A 227 5.57 9.95 -13.60
N SER A 228 4.36 10.47 -13.35
CA SER A 228 3.95 11.78 -13.86
C SER A 228 4.66 12.96 -13.18
N GLU A 229 5.18 12.78 -11.97
CA GLU A 229 5.97 13.81 -11.28
C GLU A 229 7.49 13.68 -11.48
N ASN A 230 7.95 12.62 -12.15
CA ASN A 230 9.36 12.44 -12.49
C ASN A 230 9.55 12.52 -14.02
N PRO A 231 10.05 13.67 -14.56
CA PRO A 231 10.26 13.85 -16.00
C PRO A 231 11.29 12.88 -16.62
N PHE A 232 11.96 12.06 -15.82
CA PHE A 232 12.92 11.04 -16.25
C PHE A 232 12.45 9.59 -15.98
N ALA A 233 11.37 9.38 -15.21
CA ALA A 233 10.80 8.05 -15.02
C ALA A 233 10.02 7.66 -16.29
N ARG A 234 10.65 6.84 -17.13
CA ARG A 234 9.95 6.21 -18.25
C ARG A 234 8.89 5.28 -17.67
N SER A 235 7.64 5.74 -17.59
CA SER A 235 6.47 4.86 -17.45
C SER A 235 6.67 3.68 -18.40
N ALA A 236 6.51 2.45 -17.91
CA ALA A 236 6.64 1.26 -18.74
C ALA A 236 5.68 1.41 -19.93
N ALA A 237 6.23 1.81 -21.06
CA ALA A 237 5.43 2.37 -22.13
C ALA A 237 4.48 1.28 -22.65
N ILE A 238 3.17 1.55 -22.63
CA ILE A 238 2.19 0.73 -23.32
C ILE A 238 2.54 0.80 -24.81
N SER A 239 3.23 -0.23 -25.30
CA SER A 239 3.79 -0.28 -26.65
C SER A 239 2.68 -0.32 -27.70
N ASP A 240 1.59 -1.01 -27.39
CA ASP A 240 0.41 -1.12 -28.24
C ASP A 240 -0.37 0.22 -28.30
N LYS A 241 -0.58 0.71 -29.53
CA LYS A 241 -1.24 2.00 -29.79
C LYS A 241 -2.73 1.98 -29.38
N ARG A 242 -3.41 0.85 -29.57
CA ARG A 242 -4.84 0.69 -29.24
C ARG A 242 -5.03 0.60 -27.73
N ALA A 243 -4.21 -0.20 -27.04
CA ALA A 243 -4.18 -0.29 -25.58
C ALA A 243 -3.88 1.08 -24.95
N ARG A 244 -2.92 1.84 -25.49
CA ARG A 244 -2.62 3.19 -24.99
C ARG A 244 -3.79 4.16 -25.17
N ARG A 245 -4.45 4.13 -26.33
CA ARG A 245 -5.62 4.96 -26.61
C ARG A 245 -6.80 4.61 -25.69
N LEU A 246 -7.07 3.33 -25.51
CA LEU A 246 -8.10 2.85 -24.60
C LEU A 246 -7.77 3.25 -23.15
N HIS A 247 -6.51 3.04 -22.72
CA HIS A 247 -6.06 3.40 -21.38
C HIS A 247 -6.34 4.88 -21.07
N ALA A 248 -6.01 5.78 -22.00
CA ALA A 248 -6.27 7.22 -21.87
C ALA A 248 -7.76 7.59 -21.81
N ALA A 249 -8.66 6.75 -22.32
CA ALA A 249 -10.11 6.97 -22.29
C ALA A 249 -10.80 6.38 -21.04
N ILE A 250 -10.16 5.44 -20.33
CA ILE A 250 -10.73 4.84 -19.11
C ILE A 250 -10.76 5.88 -17.99
N ASP A 251 -11.92 6.22 -17.47
CA ASP A 251 -12.12 7.17 -16.36
C ASP A 251 -12.56 6.48 -15.05
N GLY A 252 -12.76 5.16 -15.09
CA GLY A 252 -13.23 4.37 -13.95
C GLY A 252 -14.74 4.43 -13.69
N VAL A 253 -15.50 5.05 -14.60
CA VAL A 253 -16.96 5.19 -14.52
C VAL A 253 -17.64 4.56 -15.75
N GLN A 254 -17.04 4.70 -16.93
CA GLN A 254 -17.62 4.19 -18.18
C GLN A 254 -17.57 2.67 -18.28
N SER A 255 -18.66 2.07 -18.73
CA SER A 255 -18.72 0.65 -19.09
C SER A 255 -17.97 0.37 -20.41
N ILE A 256 -17.66 -0.89 -20.69
CA ILE A 256 -17.05 -1.31 -21.97
C ILE A 256 -17.94 -0.90 -23.15
N ALA A 257 -19.26 -1.00 -23.03
CA ALA A 257 -20.19 -0.52 -24.06
C ALA A 257 -20.02 0.97 -24.35
N GLU A 258 -19.89 1.80 -23.32
CA GLU A 258 -19.70 3.25 -23.47
C GLU A 258 -18.32 3.59 -24.04
N LEU A 259 -17.29 2.83 -23.64
CA LEU A 259 -15.92 3.00 -24.15
C LEU A 259 -15.80 2.69 -25.65
N VAL A 260 -16.57 1.73 -26.17
CA VAL A 260 -16.68 1.47 -27.62
C VAL A 260 -17.16 2.73 -28.35
N HIS A 261 -18.19 3.39 -27.81
CA HIS A 261 -18.75 4.60 -28.41
C HIS A 261 -17.80 5.80 -28.27
N SER A 262 -17.19 6.00 -27.10
CA SER A 262 -16.34 7.18 -26.83
C SER A 262 -14.98 7.11 -27.54
N THR A 263 -14.43 5.91 -27.74
CA THR A 263 -13.16 5.73 -28.45
C THR A 263 -13.33 5.56 -29.96
N GLY A 264 -14.54 5.23 -30.43
CA GLY A 264 -14.81 4.87 -31.83
C GLY A 264 -14.06 3.59 -32.27
N MET A 265 -13.72 2.72 -31.32
CA MET A 265 -13.10 1.42 -31.58
C MET A 265 -14.17 0.35 -31.68
N GLU A 266 -13.95 -0.69 -32.50
CA GLU A 266 -14.83 -1.85 -32.51
C GLU A 266 -14.74 -2.62 -31.18
N LEU A 267 -15.82 -3.31 -30.79
CA LEU A 267 -15.87 -4.06 -29.53
C LEU A 267 -14.73 -5.08 -29.42
N ALA A 268 -14.39 -5.77 -30.51
CA ALA A 268 -13.27 -6.72 -30.55
C ALA A 268 -11.92 -6.04 -30.25
N ASP A 269 -11.71 -4.84 -30.79
CA ASP A 269 -10.49 -4.06 -30.55
C ASP A 269 -10.40 -3.55 -29.12
N VAL A 270 -11.54 -3.14 -28.52
CA VAL A 270 -11.60 -2.73 -27.12
C VAL A 270 -11.26 -3.91 -26.20
N LEU A 271 -11.84 -5.09 -26.45
CA LEU A 271 -11.57 -6.28 -25.64
C LEU A 271 -10.11 -6.74 -25.76
N ALA A 272 -9.53 -6.72 -26.97
CA ALA A 272 -8.12 -7.06 -27.17
C ALA A 272 -7.17 -6.07 -26.45
N ALA A 273 -7.43 -4.77 -26.58
CA ALA A 273 -6.69 -3.73 -25.87
C ALA A 273 -6.83 -3.87 -24.35
N LEU A 274 -8.02 -4.17 -23.86
CA LEU A 274 -8.29 -4.34 -22.44
C LEU A 274 -7.57 -5.56 -21.86
N HIS A 275 -7.52 -6.68 -22.60
CA HIS A 275 -6.76 -7.86 -22.21
C HIS A 275 -5.26 -7.55 -22.04
N ILE A 276 -4.67 -6.74 -22.93
CA ILE A 276 -3.28 -6.26 -22.80
C ILE A 276 -3.11 -5.46 -21.51
N LEU A 277 -4.00 -4.49 -21.25
CA LEU A 277 -3.92 -3.62 -20.07
C LEU A 277 -4.07 -4.39 -18.76
N VAL A 278 -4.96 -5.38 -18.72
CA VAL A 278 -5.14 -6.26 -17.55
C VAL A 278 -3.91 -7.14 -17.34
N LYS A 279 -3.36 -7.74 -18.41
CA LYS A 279 -2.13 -8.56 -18.33
C LYS A 279 -0.94 -7.74 -17.82
N MET A 280 -0.87 -6.46 -18.18
CA MET A 280 0.13 -5.50 -17.69
C MET A 280 -0.18 -4.98 -16.27
N ARG A 281 -1.28 -5.43 -15.64
CA ARG A 281 -1.77 -4.97 -14.33
C ARG A 281 -2.03 -3.46 -14.25
N ARG A 282 -2.35 -2.82 -15.39
CA ARG A 282 -2.65 -1.38 -15.48
C ARG A 282 -4.11 -1.06 -15.21
N VAL A 283 -5.00 -2.03 -15.42
CA VAL A 283 -6.44 -1.89 -15.29
C VAL A 283 -7.02 -3.11 -14.57
N GLU A 284 -8.05 -2.90 -13.76
CA GLU A 284 -8.91 -3.94 -13.23
C GLU A 284 -10.34 -3.80 -13.75
N LEU A 285 -11.09 -4.90 -13.77
CA LEU A 285 -12.48 -4.92 -14.22
C LEU A 285 -13.39 -5.04 -13.01
N VAL A 286 -14.42 -4.22 -12.99
CA VAL A 286 -15.39 -4.14 -11.91
C VAL A 286 -16.79 -4.29 -12.49
N ASP A 287 -17.69 -4.94 -11.77
CA ASP A 287 -19.10 -4.97 -12.13
C ASP A 287 -19.78 -3.62 -11.81
N PRO A 288 -21.01 -3.38 -12.30
CA PRO A 288 -21.76 -2.17 -11.97
C PRO A 288 -22.04 -1.97 -10.47
N ASP A 289 -21.98 -3.05 -9.68
CA ASP A 289 -22.13 -3.03 -8.22
C ASP A 289 -20.81 -2.71 -7.49
N GLY A 290 -19.72 -2.45 -8.24
CA GLY A 290 -18.42 -2.09 -7.68
C GLY A 290 -17.58 -3.27 -7.20
N ARG A 291 -17.93 -4.51 -7.57
CA ARG A 291 -17.19 -5.72 -7.18
C ARG A 291 -16.17 -6.10 -8.26
N PRO A 292 -14.93 -6.47 -7.87
CA PRO A 292 -13.90 -6.85 -8.81
C PRO A 292 -14.24 -8.18 -9.49
N VAL A 293 -14.05 -8.24 -10.81
CA VAL A 293 -14.28 -9.44 -11.63
C VAL A 293 -12.94 -10.00 -12.10
N SER A 294 -12.72 -11.30 -11.88
CA SER A 294 -11.51 -11.99 -12.31
C SER A 294 -11.43 -12.07 -13.84
N ALA A 295 -10.60 -11.20 -14.42
CA ALA A 295 -10.41 -11.10 -15.86
C ALA A 295 -9.81 -12.36 -16.50
N GLU A 296 -9.05 -13.17 -15.75
CA GLU A 296 -8.46 -14.42 -16.22
C GLU A 296 -9.53 -15.38 -16.78
N ARG A 297 -10.73 -15.39 -16.19
CA ARG A 297 -11.84 -16.24 -16.64
C ARG A 297 -12.60 -15.69 -17.85
N LEU A 298 -12.40 -14.42 -18.18
CA LEU A 298 -13.18 -13.71 -19.21
C LEU A 298 -12.50 -13.74 -20.59
N PHE A 299 -11.19 -13.97 -20.64
CA PHE A 299 -10.40 -13.93 -21.89
C PHE A 299 -9.77 -15.29 -22.27
N GLU A 300 -10.11 -16.39 -21.58
CA GLU A 300 -9.63 -17.75 -21.85
C GLU A 300 -10.46 -18.51 -22.93
N SER A 301 -11.20 -17.79 -23.79
CA SER A 301 -12.04 -18.38 -24.85
C SER A 301 -11.35 -18.43 -26.21
#